data_AF-A0A495S166-F1
#
_entry.id   AF-A0A495S166-F1
#
_cell.length_a   1.000
_cell.length_b   1.000
_cell.length_c   1.000
_cell.angle_alpha   90.00
_cell.angle_beta   90.00
_cell.angle_gamma   90.00
#
_symmetry.space_group_name_H-M   'P 1'
#
loop_
_entity.id
_entity.type
_entity.pdbx_description
1 polymer ?
#
loop_
_entity_poly.entity_id
_entity_poly.type
_entity_poly.pdbx_seq_one_letter_code
_entity_poly.pdbx_strand_id
1 'polypeptide(L)'
;MRSIRHLCAPGALLIALTLGGCAASPATTPATSAPPTPPSGLSAEDAAALRTLARVAPRTSTIDVASADWTECWLPSAHLIPAAEVADATTWKVICRIFWHQADGTQRYQDTNCIGDFAASPMLDHCYRWVHYDLEPTYEDHPGVHAGPPDA
;
A
#
# COMPACT_ATOMS: atom_id res chain seq x y z
N MET A 1 -70.13 0.26 25.69
CA MET A 1 -69.47 0.03 24.37
C MET A 1 -68.55 -1.18 24.57
N ARG A 2 -69.01 -2.44 24.46
CA ARG A 2 -69.08 -3.28 23.24
C ARG A 2 -67.96 -3.03 22.23
N SER A 3 -66.99 -3.95 22.15
CA SER A 3 -66.62 -4.75 20.95
C SER A 3 -65.19 -5.29 21.17
N ILE A 4 -64.99 -6.56 21.57
CA ILE A 4 -64.96 -7.80 20.77
C ILE A 4 -63.75 -7.90 19.81
N ARG A 5 -62.75 -8.65 20.30
CA ARG A 5 -62.00 -9.76 19.67
C ARG A 5 -61.64 -9.67 18.19
N HIS A 6 -60.35 -9.83 17.90
CA HIS A 6 -59.89 -10.75 16.85
C HIS A 6 -58.65 -11.53 17.32
N LEU A 7 -58.87 -12.82 17.61
CA LEU A 7 -57.84 -13.87 17.52
C LEU A 7 -57.62 -14.17 16.03
N CYS A 8 -56.36 -14.42 15.62
CA CYS A 8 -55.96 -15.52 14.75
C CYS A 8 -54.43 -15.59 14.62
N ALA A 9 -53.83 -16.55 15.32
CA ALA A 9 -52.62 -17.26 14.87
C ALA A 9 -53.06 -18.27 13.77
N PRO A 10 -52.20 -18.85 12.88
CA PRO A 10 -50.91 -19.47 13.22
C PRO A 10 -49.83 -19.34 12.11
N GLY A 11 -48.65 -19.92 12.33
CA GLY A 11 -47.71 -20.18 11.23
C GLY A 11 -46.26 -20.25 11.66
N ALA A 12 -45.91 -21.26 12.47
CA ALA A 12 -44.52 -21.61 12.74
C ALA A 12 -43.81 -21.95 11.42
N LEU A 13 -42.76 -21.20 11.09
CA LEU A 13 -41.78 -21.62 10.09
C LEU A 13 -40.47 -21.95 10.82
N LEU A 14 -40.37 -23.23 11.19
CA LEU A 14 -39.11 -23.90 11.53
C LEU A 14 -38.25 -23.95 10.28
N ILE A 15 -37.19 -23.14 10.20
CA ILE A 15 -36.10 -23.38 9.25
C ILE A 15 -34.96 -24.02 10.04
N ALA A 16 -34.68 -25.26 9.63
CA ALA A 16 -33.73 -26.17 10.25
C ALA A 16 -32.31 -25.61 10.25
N LEU A 17 -31.64 -25.77 11.39
CA LEU A 17 -30.20 -25.66 11.53
C LEU A 17 -29.54 -26.76 10.68
N THR A 18 -28.88 -26.39 9.60
CA THR A 18 -27.86 -27.25 8.99
C THR A 18 -26.52 -26.94 9.67
N LEU A 19 -26.09 -27.86 10.54
CA LEU A 19 -24.70 -27.95 10.98
C LEU A 19 -23.84 -28.34 9.76
N GLY A 20 -23.38 -27.34 9.01
CA GLY A 20 -22.35 -27.47 7.99
C GLY A 20 -20.98 -27.31 8.64
N GLY A 21 -20.11 -28.29 8.45
CA GLY A 21 -18.89 -28.50 9.24
C GLY A 21 -17.93 -27.32 9.35
N CYS A 22 -17.37 -27.17 10.55
CA CYS A 22 -16.10 -26.49 10.77
C CYS A 22 -15.01 -27.25 10.02
N ALA A 23 -14.71 -26.83 8.79
CA ALA A 23 -13.40 -27.10 8.21
C ALA A 23 -12.40 -26.18 8.94
N ALA A 24 -11.80 -26.71 10.02
CA ALA A 24 -10.60 -26.13 10.61
C ALA A 24 -9.51 -26.15 9.52
N SER A 25 -9.38 -25.05 8.80
CA SER A 25 -8.24 -24.84 7.93
C SER A 25 -7.00 -24.76 8.81
N PRO A 26 -5.91 -25.46 8.47
CA PRO A 26 -4.70 -25.40 9.26
C PRO A 26 -4.27 -23.94 9.33
N ALA A 27 -3.98 -23.48 10.54
CA ALA A 27 -3.34 -22.20 10.77
C ALA A 27 -2.01 -22.20 10.01
N THR A 28 -2.02 -21.63 8.81
CA THR A 28 -0.81 -21.25 8.11
C THR A 28 -0.12 -20.25 9.02
N THR A 29 0.94 -20.69 9.69
CA THR A 29 1.90 -19.82 10.34
C THR A 29 2.19 -18.67 9.39
N PRO A 30 2.00 -17.39 9.78
CA PRO A 30 2.35 -16.30 8.89
C PRO A 30 3.84 -16.47 8.57
N ALA A 31 4.13 -16.74 7.31
CA ALA A 31 5.49 -16.67 6.82
C ALA A 31 5.94 -15.24 7.16
N THR A 32 6.94 -15.11 8.04
CA THR A 32 7.68 -13.87 8.17
C THR A 32 8.29 -13.64 6.79
N SER A 33 7.60 -12.82 5.98
CA SER A 33 8.05 -12.44 4.65
C SER A 33 9.38 -11.73 4.84
N ALA A 34 10.47 -12.42 4.52
CA ALA A 34 11.79 -11.79 4.46
C ALA A 34 11.70 -10.61 3.47
N PRO A 35 12.42 -9.49 3.72
CA PRO A 35 12.42 -8.36 2.80
C PRO A 35 12.78 -8.81 1.38
N PRO A 36 12.09 -8.31 0.35
CA PRO A 36 12.42 -8.64 -1.03
C PRO A 36 13.87 -8.21 -1.34
N THR A 37 14.60 -9.05 -2.08
CA THR A 37 15.98 -8.72 -2.49
C THR A 37 15.96 -7.57 -3.49
N PRO A 38 16.84 -6.55 -3.36
CA PRO A 38 16.91 -5.47 -4.32
C PRO A 38 17.24 -5.99 -5.73
N PRO A 39 16.68 -5.38 -6.79
CA PRO A 39 16.90 -5.84 -8.14
C PRO A 39 18.35 -5.64 -8.59
N SER A 40 18.90 -6.64 -9.28
CA SER A 40 20.18 -6.54 -9.97
C SER A 40 20.03 -5.79 -11.30
N GLY A 41 21.01 -4.96 -11.66
CA GLY A 41 21.06 -4.30 -12.98
C GLY A 41 20.44 -2.90 -13.05
N LEU A 42 20.17 -2.26 -11.90
CA LEU A 42 19.72 -0.88 -11.85
C LEU A 42 20.79 0.10 -12.33
N SER A 43 20.34 1.20 -12.94
CA SER A 43 21.20 2.37 -13.20
C SER A 43 21.68 2.98 -11.87
N ALA A 44 22.77 3.74 -11.90
CA ALA A 44 23.27 4.42 -10.71
C ALA A 44 22.26 5.45 -10.17
N GLU A 45 21.54 6.11 -11.07
CA GLU A 45 20.52 7.12 -10.77
C GLU A 45 19.31 6.50 -10.09
N ASP A 46 18.76 5.41 -10.65
CA ASP A 46 17.63 4.70 -10.03
C ASP A 46 18.02 4.11 -8.68
N ALA A 47 19.23 3.55 -8.56
CA ALA A 47 19.70 3.04 -7.28
C ALA A 47 19.79 4.15 -6.22
N ALA A 48 20.21 5.36 -6.61
CA ALA A 48 20.25 6.52 -5.71
C ALA A 48 18.85 7.05 -5.37
N ALA A 49 17.95 7.09 -6.35
CA ALA A 49 16.57 7.51 -6.16
C ALA A 49 15.82 6.53 -5.24
N LEU A 50 15.93 5.23 -5.46
CA LEU A 50 15.30 4.20 -4.63
C LEU A 50 15.79 4.27 -3.18
N ARG A 51 17.10 4.42 -2.93
CA ARG A 51 17.61 4.65 -1.57
C ARG A 51 17.00 5.90 -0.93
N THR A 52 16.82 6.98 -1.70
CA THR A 52 16.21 8.21 -1.20
C THR A 52 14.72 8.04 -0.92
N LEU A 53 13.99 7.36 -1.82
CA LEU A 53 12.57 7.02 -1.67
C LEU A 53 12.33 6.18 -0.42
N ALA A 54 13.14 5.14 -0.18
CA ALA A 54 13.03 4.29 1.02
C ALA A 54 13.11 5.13 2.30
N ARG A 55 13.98 6.13 2.35
CA ARG A 55 14.12 7.02 3.52
C ARG A 55 13.00 8.04 3.65
N VAL A 56 12.56 8.66 2.56
CA VAL A 56 11.66 9.82 2.57
C VAL A 56 10.19 9.39 2.61
N ALA A 57 9.80 8.40 1.82
CA ALA A 57 8.40 7.99 1.66
C ALA A 57 7.68 7.72 3.00
N PRO A 58 8.20 6.87 3.92
CA PRO A 58 7.53 6.65 5.21
C PRO A 58 7.43 7.92 6.05
N ARG A 59 8.52 8.71 6.13
CA ARG A 59 8.63 9.92 6.97
C ARG A 59 7.57 10.97 6.62
N THR A 60 7.36 11.21 5.34
CA THR A 60 6.48 12.31 4.90
C THR A 60 5.05 11.85 4.63
N SER A 61 4.80 10.54 4.60
CA SER A 61 3.46 9.97 4.36
C SER A 61 2.70 9.65 5.65
N THR A 62 3.09 10.23 6.80
CA THR A 62 2.46 10.03 8.13
C THR A 62 2.61 8.62 8.72
N ILE A 63 3.59 7.84 8.26
CA ILE A 63 3.97 6.56 8.87
C ILE A 63 5.09 6.81 9.89
N ASP A 64 4.95 6.25 11.10
CA ASP A 64 6.07 6.22 12.05
C ASP A 64 7.19 5.35 11.45
N VAL A 65 8.38 5.93 11.30
CA VAL A 65 9.52 5.24 10.71
C VAL A 65 9.88 3.96 11.47
N ALA A 66 9.68 3.94 12.80
CA ALA A 66 9.94 2.74 13.61
C ALA A 66 9.00 1.58 13.28
N SER A 67 7.87 1.85 12.63
CA SER A 67 6.88 0.85 12.20
C SER A 67 6.98 0.48 10.73
N ALA A 68 7.78 1.21 9.95
CA ALA A 68 7.94 0.98 8.52
C ALA A 68 8.98 -0.13 8.27
N ASP A 69 8.52 -1.22 7.65
CA ASP A 69 9.34 -2.41 7.43
C ASP A 69 10.20 -2.25 6.16
N TRP A 70 9.59 -1.84 5.05
CA TRP A 70 10.28 -1.49 3.80
C TRP A 70 9.39 -0.71 2.83
N THR A 71 9.99 -0.17 1.78
CA THR A 71 9.27 0.49 0.68
C THR A 71 9.55 -0.21 -0.65
N GLU A 72 8.52 -0.29 -1.48
CA GLU A 72 8.63 -0.61 -2.91
C GLU A 72 8.17 0.59 -3.73
N CYS A 73 8.81 0.86 -4.85
CA CYS A 73 8.48 2.00 -5.71
C CYS A 73 8.50 1.60 -7.18
N TRP A 74 7.70 2.29 -7.98
CA TRP A 74 7.92 2.34 -9.41
C TRP A 74 9.31 2.90 -9.72
N LEU A 75 9.92 2.42 -10.81
CA LEU A 75 11.27 2.81 -11.18
C LEU A 75 11.27 4.25 -11.74
N PRO A 76 11.99 5.21 -11.13
CA PRO A 76 11.96 6.61 -11.54
C PRO A 76 12.38 6.87 -12.99
N SER A 77 13.24 6.03 -13.59
CA SER A 77 13.61 6.17 -15.00
C SER A 77 12.60 5.58 -16.00
N ALA A 78 11.61 4.78 -15.57
CA ALA A 78 10.82 3.97 -16.49
C ALA A 78 9.30 3.99 -16.27
N HIS A 79 8.84 4.14 -15.03
CA HIS A 79 7.44 3.96 -14.66
C HIS A 79 6.89 5.25 -14.04
N LEU A 80 6.79 6.29 -14.87
CA LEU A 80 6.42 7.62 -14.45
C LEU A 80 4.90 7.80 -14.44
N ILE A 81 4.39 8.45 -13.40
CA ILE A 81 3.04 9.01 -13.40
C ILE A 81 3.04 10.23 -14.33
N PRO A 82 2.19 10.26 -15.37
CA PRO A 82 2.05 11.44 -16.22
C PRO A 82 1.58 12.64 -15.39
N ALA A 83 2.36 13.72 -15.35
CA ALA A 83 2.01 14.93 -14.64
C ALA A 83 2.79 16.14 -15.17
N ALA A 84 2.31 17.36 -14.89
CA ALA A 84 2.97 18.58 -15.34
C ALA A 84 4.34 18.80 -14.66
N GLU A 85 4.53 18.24 -13.47
CA GLU A 85 5.77 18.26 -12.71
C GLU A 85 6.87 17.40 -13.37
N VAL A 86 6.51 16.50 -14.28
CA VAL A 86 7.42 15.66 -15.07
C VAL A 86 7.64 16.32 -16.44
N ALA A 87 8.01 17.60 -16.42
CA ALA A 87 8.18 18.40 -17.64
C ALA A 87 9.58 18.26 -18.26
N ASP A 88 10.58 17.91 -17.45
CA ASP A 88 11.99 17.84 -17.84
C ASP A 88 12.51 16.39 -17.82
N ALA A 89 13.60 16.15 -18.53
CA ALA A 89 14.20 14.81 -18.66
C ALA A 89 14.75 14.23 -17.35
N THR A 90 14.95 15.08 -16.33
CA THR A 90 15.52 14.68 -15.03
C THR A 90 14.46 14.59 -13.93
N THR A 91 13.30 15.22 -14.14
CA THR A 91 12.18 15.19 -13.20
C THR A 91 11.40 13.89 -13.33
N TRP A 92 10.94 13.36 -12.20
CA TRP A 92 10.16 12.13 -12.15
C TRP A 92 9.06 12.23 -11.10
N LYS A 93 7.98 11.50 -11.34
CA LYS A 93 6.89 11.28 -10.40
C LYS A 93 6.53 9.81 -10.41
N VAL A 94 6.53 9.16 -9.24
CA VAL A 94 6.33 7.71 -9.10
C VAL A 94 5.39 7.38 -7.94
N ILE A 95 4.74 6.21 -8.02
CA ILE A 95 4.01 5.62 -6.90
C ILE A 95 4.96 4.73 -6.09
N CYS A 96 4.93 4.87 -4.77
CA CYS A 96 5.57 3.97 -3.83
C CYS A 96 4.52 3.34 -2.90
N ARG A 97 4.72 2.07 -2.55
CA ARG A 97 3.99 1.34 -1.51
C ARG A 97 4.91 1.13 -0.31
N ILE A 98 4.52 1.71 0.82
CA ILE A 98 5.20 1.56 2.11
C ILE A 98 4.55 0.39 2.83
N PHE A 99 5.33 -0.62 3.18
CA PHE A 99 4.91 -1.75 4.01
C PHE A 99 5.27 -1.44 5.46
N TRP A 100 4.28 -1.54 6.35
CA TRP A 100 4.44 -1.16 7.75
C TRP A 100 3.49 -1.98 8.62
N HIS A 101 3.70 -1.93 9.93
CA HIS A 101 2.85 -2.64 10.88
C HIS A 101 2.23 -1.72 11.94
N GLN A 102 1.00 -2.02 12.35
CA GLN A 102 0.38 -1.35 13.49
C GLN A 102 1.04 -1.79 14.80
N ALA A 103 0.73 -1.08 15.88
CA ALA A 103 1.27 -1.40 17.22
C ALA A 103 0.93 -2.83 17.71
N ASP A 104 -0.14 -3.44 17.19
CA ASP A 104 -0.53 -4.83 17.45
C ASP A 104 0.16 -5.86 16.53
N GLY A 105 1.07 -5.41 15.66
CA GLY A 105 1.77 -6.23 14.68
C GLY A 105 1.00 -6.47 13.37
N THR A 106 -0.21 -5.93 13.22
CA THR A 106 -1.00 -6.09 11.98
C THR A 106 -0.28 -5.42 10.82
N GLN A 107 0.05 -6.21 9.80
CA GLN A 107 0.67 -5.74 8.57
C GLN A 107 -0.30 -4.88 7.76
N ARG A 108 0.22 -3.76 7.25
CA ARG A 108 -0.49 -2.76 6.46
C ARG A 108 0.39 -2.30 5.31
N TYR A 109 -0.23 -1.63 4.37
CA TYR A 109 0.49 -0.86 3.37
C TYR A 109 -0.17 0.50 3.18
N GLN A 110 0.61 1.45 2.67
CA GLN A 110 0.12 2.75 2.25
C GLN A 110 0.83 3.17 0.97
N ASP A 111 0.04 3.64 0.01
CA ASP A 111 0.56 4.17 -1.24
C ASP A 111 0.82 5.68 -1.10
N THR A 112 1.86 6.15 -1.76
CA THR A 112 2.31 7.54 -1.75
C THR A 112 2.87 7.92 -3.12
N ASN A 113 2.76 9.19 -3.47
CA ASN A 113 3.40 9.74 -4.65
C ASN A 113 4.61 10.55 -4.27
N CYS A 114 5.72 10.28 -4.93
CA CYS A 114 6.97 11.00 -4.73
C CYS A 114 7.33 11.71 -6.03
N ILE A 115 7.71 12.99 -5.91
CA ILE A 115 8.16 13.82 -7.03
C ILE A 115 9.61 14.21 -6.72
N GLY A 116 10.53 13.87 -7.60
CA GLY A 116 11.93 14.22 -7.44
C GLY A 116 12.58 14.58 -8.76
N ASP A 117 13.86 14.89 -8.67
CA ASP A 117 14.66 15.31 -9.81
C ASP A 117 16.09 14.76 -9.66
N PHE A 118 16.52 13.95 -10.62
CA PHE A 118 17.86 13.37 -10.65
C PHE A 118 18.98 14.43 -10.61
N ALA A 119 18.71 15.66 -11.07
CA ALA A 119 19.66 16.76 -11.09
C ALA A 119 19.65 17.63 -9.80
N ALA A 120 18.71 17.42 -8.89
CA ALA A 120 18.54 18.25 -7.70
C ALA A 120 19.30 17.72 -6.46
N SER A 121 19.58 18.64 -5.53
CA SER A 121 20.16 18.33 -4.21
C SER A 121 19.44 19.14 -3.10
N PRO A 122 18.59 18.51 -2.27
CA PRO A 122 18.25 17.08 -2.28
C PRO A 122 17.45 16.66 -3.52
N MET A 123 17.63 15.41 -3.96
CA MET A 123 16.91 14.82 -5.10
C MET A 123 15.40 14.71 -4.87
N LEU A 124 15.02 14.46 -3.61
CA LEU A 124 13.67 14.30 -3.12
C LEU A 124 13.67 14.69 -1.63
N ASP A 125 12.75 15.53 -1.21
CA ASP A 125 12.58 15.96 0.17
C ASP A 125 11.20 15.57 0.75
N HIS A 126 10.20 15.33 -0.09
CA HIS A 126 8.86 14.92 0.35
C HIS A 126 8.12 14.02 -0.65
N CYS A 127 7.25 13.17 -0.09
CA CYS A 127 6.21 12.44 -0.78
C CYS A 127 4.83 12.77 -0.21
N TYR A 128 3.80 12.66 -1.04
CA TYR A 128 2.41 12.95 -0.71
C TYR A 128 1.62 11.66 -0.61
N ARG A 129 0.90 11.49 0.52
CA ARG A 129 -0.02 10.36 0.68
C ARG A 129 -0.96 10.26 -0.52
N TRP A 130 -0.98 9.08 -1.15
CA TRP A 130 -1.82 8.83 -2.31
C TRP A 130 -3.29 8.82 -1.90
N VAL A 131 -4.11 9.49 -2.68
CA VAL A 131 -5.58 9.42 -2.61
C VAL A 131 -6.02 9.05 -4.01
N HIS A 132 -6.73 7.92 -4.14
CA HIS A 132 -7.15 7.45 -5.45
C HIS A 132 -8.15 8.43 -6.10
N TYR A 133 -7.89 8.77 -7.35
CA TYR A 133 -8.83 9.41 -8.26
C TYR A 133 -9.04 8.50 -9.48
N ASP A 134 -10.28 8.36 -9.96
CA ASP A 134 -10.66 7.39 -10.99
C ASP A 134 -9.87 7.48 -12.32
N LEU A 135 -9.14 8.57 -12.55
CA LEU A 135 -8.35 8.84 -13.75
C LEU A 135 -6.83 8.79 -13.53
N GLU A 136 -6.40 8.46 -12.32
CA GLU A 136 -4.99 8.37 -11.97
C GLU A 136 -4.55 6.91 -11.83
N PRO A 137 -3.27 6.60 -12.14
CA PRO A 137 -2.75 5.24 -12.02
C PRO A 137 -2.86 4.68 -10.59
N THR A 138 -3.01 3.37 -10.46
CA THR A 138 -2.85 2.68 -9.17
C THR A 138 -1.50 1.99 -9.10
N TYR A 139 -0.99 1.71 -7.90
CA TYR A 139 0.30 1.05 -7.72
C TYR A 139 0.45 -0.22 -8.57
N GLU A 140 -0.64 -0.98 -8.74
CA GLU A 140 -0.69 -2.23 -9.49
C GLU A 140 -0.45 -2.10 -11.00
N ASP A 141 -0.47 -0.89 -11.57
CA ASP A 141 -0.30 -0.68 -13.02
C ASP A 141 1.15 -0.96 -13.50
N HIS A 142 2.14 -0.89 -12.60
CA HIS A 142 3.52 -1.24 -12.88
C HIS A 142 4.13 -2.06 -11.72
N PRO A 143 5.17 -2.88 -12.00
CA PRO A 143 5.82 -3.63 -10.94
C PRO A 143 6.55 -2.70 -9.96
N GLY A 144 6.35 -2.96 -8.67
CA GLY A 144 7.15 -2.40 -7.61
C GLY A 144 8.59 -2.91 -7.63
N VAL A 145 9.52 -2.00 -7.36
CA VAL A 145 10.94 -2.25 -7.24
C VAL A 145 11.32 -2.03 -5.79
N HIS A 146 11.94 -3.02 -5.15
CA HIS A 146 12.33 -2.92 -3.74
C HIS A 146 13.32 -1.77 -3.53
N ALA A 147 12.90 -0.78 -2.75
CA ALA A 147 13.69 0.42 -2.46
C ALA A 147 14.57 0.23 -1.21
N GLY A 148 14.09 -0.56 -0.24
CA GLY A 148 14.80 -0.85 1.01
C GLY A 148 14.01 -0.46 2.26
N PRO A 149 14.58 -0.75 3.46
CA PRO A 149 14.08 -0.23 4.72
C PRO A 149 14.34 1.29 4.86
N PRO A 150 13.65 1.99 5.78
CA PRO A 150 13.74 3.45 5.94
C PRO A 150 15.09 4.02 6.38
N ASP A 151 16.00 3.15 6.83
CA ASP A 151 17.33 3.50 7.33
C ASP A 151 18.45 2.92 6.44
N ALA A 152 18.13 2.55 5.19
CA ALA A 152 19.08 2.07 4.18
C ALA A 152 19.95 3.17 3.53
#